data_AF-A0A936CNM5-F1
#
_entry.id   AF-A0A936CNM5-F1
#
_cell.length_a   1.000
_cell.length_b   1.000
_cell.length_c   1.000
_cell.angle_alpha   90.00
_cell.angle_beta   90.00
_cell.angle_gamma   90.00
#
_symmetry.space_group_name_H-M   'P 1'
#
loop_
_entity.id
_entity.type
_entity.pdbx_description
1 polymer ?
#
loop_
_entity_poly.entity_id
_entity_poly.type
_entity_poly.pdbx_seq_one_letter_code
_entity_poly.pdbx_strand_id
1 'polypeptide(L)' 'MALLPQFLEELRRRVSIFDVVGRRVRLNRRGLQATGLCPFHNEKSPSFHVYEGPDEPPTTASAAAPMAMSSPS' A
#
# COMPACT_ATOMS: atom_id res chain seq x y z
N MET A 1 12.40 -2.18 27.23
CA MET A 1 13.28 -2.36 26.06
C MET A 1 12.74 -1.51 24.94
N ALA A 2 13.50 -0.55 24.41
CA ALA A 2 13.07 0.26 23.27
C ALA A 2 13.93 -0.10 22.06
N LEU A 3 13.30 -0.25 20.90
CA LEU A 3 14.00 -0.42 19.63
C LEU A 3 14.45 0.96 19.14
N LEU A 4 15.65 1.03 18.54
CA LEU A 4 16.13 2.29 17.99
C LEU A 4 15.28 2.68 16.76
N PRO A 5 14.95 3.97 16.56
CA PRO A 5 14.17 4.43 15.41
C PRO A 5 14.73 3.96 14.06
N GLN A 6 16.06 4.06 13.89
CA GLN A 6 16.78 3.58 12.71
C GLN A 6 16.56 2.09 12.41
N PHE A 7 16.42 1.26 13.45
CA PHE A 7 16.17 -0.16 13.29
C PHE A 7 14.75 -0.42 12.77
N LEU A 8 13.76 0.39 13.22
CA LEU A 8 12.40 0.29 12.72
C LEU A 8 12.31 0.69 11.24
N GLU A 9 13.04 1.72 10.83
CA GLU A 9 13.13 2.12 9.42
C GLU A 9 13.79 1.04 8.55
N GLU A 10 14.90 0.47 9.02
CA GLU A 10 15.57 -0.62 8.34
C GLU A 10 14.66 -1.84 8.21
N LEU A 11 13.91 -2.19 9.25
CA LEU A 11 12.94 -3.28 9.21
C LEU A 11 11.84 -3.03 8.17
N ARG A 12 11.26 -1.82 8.14
CA ARG A 12 10.24 -1.44 7.15
C ARG A 12 10.77 -1.52 5.72
N ARG A 13 12.04 -1.14 5.48
CA ARG A 13 12.67 -1.23 4.16
C ARG A 13 12.99 -2.66 3.71
N ARG A 14 13.25 -3.57 4.64
CA ARG A 14 13.65 -4.96 4.34
C ARG A 14 12.47 -5.91 4.21
N VAL A 15 11.32 -5.57 4.78
CA VAL A 15 10.15 -6.45 4.85
C VAL A 15 9.04 -5.92 3.96
N SER A 16 8.67 -6.68 2.93
CA SER A 16 7.51 -6.34 2.09
C SER A 16 6.21 -6.49 2.88
N ILE A 17 5.33 -5.49 2.77
CA ILE A 17 4.01 -5.54 3.39
C ILE A 17 3.13 -6.61 2.73
N PHE A 18 3.33 -6.88 1.43
CA PHE A 18 2.62 -7.94 0.73
C PHE A 18 2.94 -9.32 1.31
N ASP A 19 4.20 -9.58 1.67
CA ASP A 19 4.61 -10.86 2.25
C ASP A 19 4.05 -11.05 3.67
N VAL A 20 3.94 -9.97 4.45
CA VAL A 20 3.37 -10.02 5.80
C VAL A 20 1.87 -10.29 5.74
N VAL A 21 1.14 -9.52 4.94
CA VAL A 21 -0.31 -9.66 4.79
C VAL A 21 -0.69 -10.95 4.07
N GLY A 22 0.08 -11.33 3.04
CA GLY A 22 -0.14 -12.50 2.20
C GLY A 22 -0.20 -13.82 2.96
N ARG A 23 0.36 -13.88 4.17
CA ARG A 23 0.25 -15.03 5.09
C ARG A 23 -1.18 -15.28 5.56
N ARG A 24 -2.03 -14.24 5.61
CA ARG A 24 -3.40 -14.32 6.12
C ARG A 24 -4.45 -14.06 5.03
N VAL A 25 -4.14 -13.19 4.07
CA VAL A 25 -5.07 -12.77 3.03
C VAL A 25 -4.52 -13.16 1.67
N ARG A 26 -5.32 -13.81 0.83
CA ARG A 26 -4.97 -14.01 -0.58
C ARG A 26 -5.05 -12.67 -1.30
N LEU A 27 -3.92 -12.17 -1.78
CA LEU A 27 -3.80 -10.89 -2.46
C LEU A 27 -3.63 -11.08 -3.97
N ASN A 28 -4.25 -10.22 -4.76
CA ASN A 28 -4.00 -10.05 -6.19
C ASN A 28 -3.15 -8.80 -6.41
N ARG A 29 -1.86 -9.00 -6.73
CA ARG A 29 -0.88 -7.91 -6.83
C ARG A 29 -0.88 -7.29 -8.23
N ARG A 30 -0.87 -5.96 -8.28
CA ARG A 30 -0.73 -5.11 -9.47
C ARG A 30 0.28 -4.00 -9.17
N GLY A 31 1.55 -4.25 -9.48
CA GLY A 31 2.64 -3.31 -9.21
C GLY A 31 2.86 -3.07 -7.72
N LEU A 32 2.66 -1.82 -7.29
CA LEU A 32 2.78 -1.34 -5.90
C LEU A 32 1.47 -1.43 -5.11
N GLN A 33 0.45 -2.06 -5.68
CA GLN A 33 -0.85 -2.24 -5.03
C GLN A 33 -1.23 -3.71 -5.05
N ALA A 34 -1.97 -4.15 -4.04
CA ALA A 34 -2.59 -5.46 -4.03
C ALA A 34 -3.97 -5.39 -3.38
N THR A 35 -4.89 -6.23 -3.86
CA THR A 35 -6.27 -6.28 -3.36
C THR A 35 -6.68 -7.69 -2.94
N GLY A 36 -7.56 -7.80 -1.95
CA GLY A 36 -8.04 -9.09 -1.43
C GLY A 36 -9.35 -8.96 -0.63
N LEU A 37 -9.86 -10.09 -0.14
CA LEU A 37 -10.99 -10.12 0.79
C LEU A 37 -10.55 -9.61 2.16
N CYS A 38 -11.39 -8.82 2.81
CA CYS A 38 -11.09 -8.31 4.14
C CYS A 38 -11.04 -9.43 5.18
N PRO A 39 -9.97 -9.53 6.00
CA PRO A 39 -9.89 -10.52 7.07
C PRO A 39 -10.72 -10.16 8.31
N PHE A 40 -11.34 -8.96 8.34
CA PHE A 40 -12.11 -8.44 9.47
C PHE A 40 -13.63 -8.51 9.26
N HIS A 41 -14.08 -8.61 8.02
CA HIS A 41 -15.50 -8.69 7.66
C HIS A 41 -15.74 -9.89 6.75
N ASN A 42 -16.83 -10.61 6.95
CA ASN A 42 -17.17 -11.77 6.12
C ASN A 42 -17.92 -11.34 4.86
N GLU A 43 -17.18 -10.83 3.89
CA GLU A 43 -17.68 -10.28 2.63
C GLU A 43 -17.32 -11.17 1.42
N LYS A 44 -18.06 -11.00 0.31
CA LYS A 44 -17.82 -11.73 -0.95
C LYS A 44 -17.02 -10.93 -1.97
N SER A 45 -16.96 -9.62 -1.80
CA SER A 45 -16.27 -8.70 -2.70
C SER A 45 -14.96 -8.24 -2.05
N PRO A 46 -13.87 -8.07 -2.82
CA PRO A 46 -12.60 -7.60 -2.26
C PRO A 46 -12.72 -6.14 -1.79
N SER A 47 -12.53 -5.87 -0.51
CA SER A 47 -12.46 -4.51 0.05
C SER A 47 -11.12 -4.19 0.74
N PHE A 48 -10.18 -5.14 0.76
CA PHE A 48 -8.89 -4.95 1.41
C PHE A 48 -7.84 -4.50 0.40
N HIS A 49 -7.29 -3.30 0.60
CA HIS A 49 -6.27 -2.71 -0.26
C HIS A 49 -4.95 -2.60 0.50
N VAL A 50 -3.86 -3.06 -0.14
CA VAL A 50 -2.49 -2.97 0.37
C VAL A 50 -1.68 -2.14 -0.61
N TYR A 51 -0.95 -1.16 -0.09
CA TYR A 51 -0.06 -0.30 -0.86
C TYR A 51 1.36 -0.51 -0.36
N GLU A 52 2.29 -0.71 -1.28
CA GLU A 52 3.72 -0.77 -1.00
C GLU A 52 4.35 0.49 -1.57
N GLY A 53 4.63 1.45 -0.69
CA GLY A 53 5.22 2.73 -1.02
C GLY A 53 6.02 3.26 0.15
N PRO A 54 6.90 4.25 -0.07
CA PRO A 54 7.59 4.90 1.03
C PRO A 54 6.58 5.48 2.01
N ASP A 55 6.84 5.33 3.32
CA ASP A 55 6.14 6.02 4.41
C ASP A 55 6.45 7.54 4.42
N GLU A 56 6.72 8.14 3.25
CA GLU A 56 6.84 9.59 3.16
C GLU A 56 5.44 10.18 3.32
N PRO A 57 5.19 11.06 4.31
CA PRO A 57 4.05 11.96 4.19
C PRO A 57 4.15 12.67 2.84
N PRO A 58 3.05 13.11 2.22
CA PRO A 58 3.15 13.95 1.03
C PRO A 58 3.83 15.26 1.42
N THR A 59 5.17 15.29 1.42
CA THR A 59 5.97 16.49 1.32
C THR A 59 5.69 17.03 -0.07
N THR A 60 4.64 17.86 -0.17
CA THR A 60 4.44 19.00 -1.07
C THR A 60 5.36 19.12 -2.30
N ALA A 61 5.50 18.09 -3.14
CA ALA A 61 6.31 18.19 -4.36
C ALA A 61 6.05 17.12 -5.44
N SER A 62 5.01 16.30 -5.32
CA SER A 62 4.68 15.34 -6.40
C SER A 62 3.18 15.08 -6.54
N ALA A 63 2.40 16.15 -6.52
CA ALA A 63 1.05 16.18 -7.09
C ALA A 63 1.08 17.07 -8.34
N ALA A 64 1.73 16.57 -9.40
CA ALA A 64 1.66 17.16 -10.73
C ALA A 64 1.84 16.06 -11.78
N ALA A 65 0.79 15.26 -11.97
CA ALA A 65 0.55 14.60 -13.24
C ALA A 65 -0.74 15.20 -13.82
N PRO A 66 -0.71 15.80 -15.03
CA PRO A 66 -1.85 16.48 -15.61
C PRO A 66 -2.85 15.42 -16.08
N MET A 67 -4.03 15.37 -15.46
CA MET A 67 -5.15 14.68 -16.10
C MET A 67 -5.60 15.55 -17.27
N ALA A 68 -5.32 15.00 -18.46
CA ALA A 68 -5.57 15.59 -19.75
C ALA A 68 -7.03 16.00 -19.91
N MET A 69 -7.17 17.18 -20.53
CA MET A 69 -8.39 17.67 -21.13
C MET A 69 -8.92 16.61 -22.11
N SER A 70 -10.16 16.18 -21.94
CA SER A 70 -10.96 15.60 -23.01
C SER A 70 -12.19 16.47 -23.16
N SER A 71 -12.27 17.07 -24.33
CA SER A 71 -13.13 18.15 -24.78
C SER A 71 -14.63 17.88 -24.61
N PRO A 72 -15.44 18.96 -24.53
CA PRO A 72 -16.89 18.86 -24.64
C PRO A 72 -17.28 18.60 -26.10
N SER A 73 -18.30 17.75 -26.28
CA SER A 73 -19.20 17.81 -27.43
C SER A 73 -20.62 17.76 -26.94
#